data_AF-A0A8T1KQR0-F1
#
_entry.id   AF-A0A8T1KQR0-F1
#
_cell.length_a   1.000
_cell.length_b   1.000
_cell.length_c   1.000
_cell.angle_alpha   90.00
_cell.angle_beta   90.00
_cell.angle_gamma   90.00
#
_symmetry.space_group_name_H-M   'P 1'
#
loop_
_entity.id
_entity.type
_entity.pdbx_description
1 polymer ?
#
loop_
_entity_poly.entity_id
_entity_poly.type
_entity_poly.pdbx_seq_one_letter_code
_entity_poly.pdbx_strand_id
1 'polypeptide(L)'
;MQPKALVSTFILVYFIIAKAQAMKLVLYSTRGVTRKFSIGAVSQRCYNIYDCFKGPNSSATWNGVKSRTNVVFYSNANCQTHKAVGKGTPDGALYFSDAKFTQTVAAFMIWESGQYATAGIEDACYLDEHSLINASNPLTA
;
A
#
# COMPACT_ATOMS: atom_id res chain seq x y z
N MET A 1 2.65 14.00 -45.28
CA MET A 1 2.52 13.13 -44.09
C MET A 1 2.31 14.02 -42.87
N GLN A 2 1.16 13.90 -42.18
CA GLN A 2 0.70 14.85 -41.17
C GLN A 2 1.21 14.51 -39.76
N PRO A 3 1.91 15.42 -39.06
CA PRO A 3 2.49 15.18 -37.73
C PRO A 3 1.46 14.97 -36.60
N LYS A 4 0.18 15.32 -36.83
CA LYS A 4 -0.90 15.20 -35.84
C LYS A 4 -1.27 13.75 -35.50
N ALA A 5 -1.19 12.85 -36.49
CA ALA A 5 -1.49 11.43 -36.29
C ALA A 5 -0.44 10.75 -35.38
N LEU A 6 0.83 11.14 -35.53
CA LEU A 6 1.92 10.58 -34.74
C LEU A 6 1.75 10.92 -33.24
N VAL A 7 1.48 12.19 -32.92
CA VAL A 7 1.31 12.66 -31.53
C VAL A 7 0.11 12.00 -30.85
N SER A 8 -1.01 11.86 -31.56
CA SER A 8 -2.22 11.21 -31.04
C SER A 8 -2.00 9.74 -30.72
N THR A 9 -1.18 9.04 -31.53
CA THR A 9 -0.85 7.63 -31.30
C THR A 9 0.08 7.45 -30.09
N PHE A 10 1.05 8.35 -29.90
CA PHE A 10 1.93 8.33 -28.71
C PHE A 10 1.18 8.55 -27.39
N ILE A 11 0.17 9.43 -27.37
CA ILE A 11 -0.66 9.67 -26.17
C ILE A 11 -1.50 8.43 -25.84
N LEU A 12 -2.12 7.78 -26.84
CA LEU A 12 -2.91 6.56 -26.65
C LEU A 12 -2.05 5.39 -26.14
N VAL A 13 -0.82 5.23 -26.65
CA VAL A 13 0.11 4.19 -26.17
C VAL A 13 0.59 4.48 -24.74
N TYR A 14 0.77 5.75 -24.35
CA TYR A 14 1.17 6.12 -22.99
C TYR A 14 0.10 5.75 -21.94
N PHE A 15 -1.20 5.91 -22.27
CA PHE A 15 -2.29 5.50 -21.37
C PHE A 15 -2.41 3.98 -21.20
N ILE A 16 -2.04 3.19 -22.21
CA ILE A 16 -2.10 1.72 -22.14
C ILE A 16 -0.96 1.15 -21.26
N ILE A 17 0.14 1.88 -21.06
CA ILE A 17 1.31 1.41 -20.30
C ILE A 17 1.26 1.81 -18.82
N ALA A 18 0.22 2.51 -18.35
CA ALA A 18 0.00 2.75 -16.93
C ALA A 18 -0.40 1.44 -16.21
N LYS A 19 0.53 0.50 -16.09
CA LYS A 19 0.40 -0.64 -15.19
C LYS A 19 0.26 -0.07 -13.80
N ALA A 20 -0.91 -0.26 -13.19
CA ALA A 20 -1.08 -0.03 -11.77
C ALA A 20 -0.02 -0.87 -11.03
N GLN A 21 1.02 -0.24 -10.50
CA GLN A 21 2.00 -0.93 -9.68
C GLN A 21 1.30 -1.39 -8.41
N ALA A 22 1.22 -2.70 -8.21
CA ALA A 22 0.74 -3.27 -6.97
C ALA A 22 1.90 -3.40 -5.99
N MET A 23 1.74 -2.82 -4.80
CA MET A 23 2.61 -3.04 -3.67
C MET A 23 2.21 -4.34 -2.99
N LYS A 24 3.20 -5.17 -2.67
CA LYS A 24 3.02 -6.27 -1.72
C LYS A 24 3.51 -5.81 -0.35
N LEU A 25 2.61 -5.72 0.61
CA LEU A 25 2.92 -5.44 2.00
C LEU A 25 2.76 -6.71 2.82
N VAL A 26 3.72 -6.99 3.71
CA VAL A 26 3.61 -8.06 4.71
C VAL A 26 3.81 -7.45 6.09
N LEU A 27 2.87 -7.71 6.98
CA LEU A 27 2.92 -7.34 8.38
C LEU A 27 3.13 -8.58 9.25
N TYR A 28 4.06 -8.47 10.18
CA TYR A 28 4.42 -9.53 11.11
C TYR A 28 3.99 -9.12 12.52
N SER A 29 3.26 -10.00 13.20
CA SER A 29 2.89 -9.86 14.60
C SER A 29 3.99 -10.44 15.49
N THR A 30 4.12 -9.90 16.70
CA THR A 30 4.88 -10.52 17.79
C THR A 30 4.36 -11.91 18.18
N ARG A 31 3.13 -12.25 17.82
CA ARG A 31 2.49 -13.55 18.08
C ARG A 31 2.69 -14.59 16.96
N GLY A 32 3.55 -14.31 15.98
CA GLY A 32 3.80 -15.19 14.84
C GLY A 32 2.73 -15.16 13.74
N VAL A 33 1.67 -14.34 13.89
CA VAL A 33 0.67 -14.12 12.84
C VAL A 33 1.24 -13.21 11.77
N THR A 34 1.03 -13.56 10.50
CA THR A 34 1.44 -12.76 9.34
C THR A 34 0.22 -12.36 8.53
N ARG A 35 0.12 -11.09 8.14
CA ARG A 35 -0.90 -10.61 7.17
C ARG A 35 -0.20 -10.08 5.93
N LYS A 36 -0.73 -10.44 4.77
CA LYS A 36 -0.24 -10.00 3.47
C LYS A 36 -1.31 -9.14 2.83
N PHE A 37 -0.90 -8.08 2.15
CA PHE A 37 -1.77 -7.24 1.35
C PHE A 37 -1.15 -7.05 -0.03
N SER A 38 -1.98 -7.13 -1.07
CA SER A 38 -1.61 -6.78 -2.43
C SER A 38 -2.47 -5.61 -2.88
N ILE A 39 -1.94 -4.40 -2.79
CA ILE A 39 -2.71 -3.16 -2.92
C ILE A 39 -2.16 -2.33 -4.07
N GLY A 40 -3.04 -1.71 -4.86
CA GLY A 40 -2.61 -0.73 -5.86
C GLY A 40 -1.88 0.40 -5.15
N ALA A 41 -0.60 0.62 -5.45
CA ALA A 41 0.32 1.47 -4.69
C ALA A 41 0.02 2.98 -4.85
N VAL A 42 -1.21 3.39 -4.51
CA VAL A 42 -1.67 4.78 -4.63
C VAL A 42 -1.03 5.61 -3.52
N SER A 43 -0.18 6.55 -3.91
CA SER A 43 0.41 7.54 -3.02
C SER A 43 -0.69 8.38 -2.35
N GLN A 44 -0.44 8.77 -1.09
CA GLN A 44 -1.32 9.63 -0.28
C GLN A 44 -2.72 9.05 -0.03
N ARG A 45 -2.92 7.73 -0.18
CA ARG A 45 -4.12 7.04 0.29
C ARG A 45 -3.85 6.37 1.64
N CYS A 46 -4.73 6.59 2.60
CA CYS A 46 -4.67 5.90 3.88
C CYS A 46 -5.38 4.55 3.79
N TYR A 47 -4.64 3.47 4.00
CA TYR A 47 -5.17 2.12 4.03
C TYR A 47 -5.41 1.69 5.47
N ASN A 48 -6.67 1.69 5.89
CA ASN A 48 -7.11 1.23 7.20
C ASN A 48 -7.08 -0.30 7.23
N ILE A 49 -6.48 -0.88 8.28
CA ILE A 49 -6.39 -2.33 8.50
C ILE A 49 -6.86 -2.76 9.90
N TYR A 50 -7.43 -1.83 10.66
CA TYR A 50 -7.73 -2.00 12.08
C TYR A 50 -8.59 -3.23 12.37
N ASP A 51 -9.48 -3.58 11.44
CA ASP A 51 -10.45 -4.66 11.65
C ASP A 51 -9.90 -6.06 11.34
N CYS A 52 -9.00 -6.21 10.37
CA CYS A 52 -8.48 -7.51 9.94
C CYS A 52 -7.07 -7.85 10.44
N PHE A 53 -6.35 -6.90 11.05
CA PHE A 53 -5.03 -7.18 11.61
C PHE A 53 -4.86 -6.51 12.97
N LYS A 54 -5.08 -7.29 14.03
CA LYS A 54 -5.04 -6.83 15.42
C LYS A 54 -3.82 -7.39 16.14
N GLY A 55 -3.15 -6.54 16.92
CA GLY A 55 -2.17 -6.94 17.93
C GLY A 55 -0.80 -6.26 17.77
N PRO A 56 0.08 -6.37 18.78
CA PRO A 56 1.38 -5.73 18.73
C PRO A 56 2.19 -6.29 17.56
N ASN A 57 2.61 -5.39 16.68
CA ASN A 57 3.31 -5.71 15.45
C ASN A 57 4.81 -5.67 15.68
N SER A 58 5.54 -6.62 15.10
CA SER A 58 6.99 -6.71 15.21
C SER A 58 7.68 -5.97 14.08
N SER A 59 7.23 -6.18 12.85
CA SER A 59 7.85 -5.60 11.66
C SER A 59 6.92 -5.58 10.46
N ALA A 60 7.37 -4.89 9.42
CA ALA A 60 6.77 -4.88 8.09
C ALA A 60 7.83 -5.06 7.02
N THR A 61 7.46 -5.69 5.91
CA THR A 61 8.26 -5.70 4.67
C THR A 61 7.38 -5.31 3.51
N TRP A 62 7.94 -4.63 2.52
CA TRP A 62 7.24 -4.27 1.30
C TRP A 62 8.08 -4.49 0.07
N ASN A 63 7.40 -4.73 -1.05
CA ASN A 63 8.01 -4.79 -2.37
C ASN A 63 7.16 -4.09 -3.42
N GLY A 64 7.79 -3.57 -4.47
CA GLY A 64 7.12 -2.98 -5.63
C GLY A 64 6.45 -1.64 -5.36
N VAL A 65 6.87 -0.93 -4.31
CA VAL A 65 6.42 0.43 -4.04
C VAL A 65 7.07 1.38 -5.04
N LYS A 66 6.40 2.48 -5.39
CA LYS A 66 6.98 3.54 -6.21
C LYS A 66 8.30 4.04 -5.62
N SER A 67 9.35 4.12 -6.43
CA SER A 67 10.66 4.64 -6.00
C SER A 67 10.57 6.07 -5.47
N ARG A 68 11.45 6.42 -4.53
CA ARG A 68 11.52 7.75 -3.88
C ARG A 68 10.27 8.10 -3.07
N THR A 69 9.52 7.11 -2.62
CA THR A 69 8.45 7.28 -1.64
C THR A 69 8.86 6.68 -0.30
N ASN A 70 8.02 6.84 0.72
CA ASN A 70 8.16 6.13 1.99
C ASN A 70 6.89 5.31 2.27
N VAL A 71 7.05 4.17 2.96
CA VAL A 71 5.91 3.41 3.48
C VAL A 71 5.75 3.78 4.96
N VAL A 72 4.62 4.36 5.32
CA VAL A 72 4.40 4.91 6.66
C VAL A 72 3.29 4.17 7.35
N PHE A 73 3.54 3.74 8.58
CA PHE A 73 2.61 3.00 9.42
C PHE A 73 2.11 3.90 10.54
N TYR A 74 0.84 3.77 10.90
CA TYR A 74 0.17 4.62 11.87
C TYR A 74 -0.51 3.80 12.95
N SER A 75 -0.57 4.34 14.17
CA SER A 75 -1.28 3.69 15.27
C SER A 75 -2.79 3.94 15.25
N ASN A 76 -3.28 4.80 14.36
CA ASN A 76 -4.69 5.12 14.21
C ASN A 76 -5.19 4.85 12.79
N ALA A 77 -6.48 4.52 12.69
CA ALA A 77 -7.12 4.06 11.45
C ALA A 77 -7.21 5.13 10.34
N ASN A 78 -6.94 6.40 10.65
CA ASN A 78 -7.11 7.53 9.74
C ASN A 78 -5.78 8.19 9.29
N CYS A 79 -4.63 7.58 9.60
CA CYS A 79 -3.31 8.05 9.20
C CYS A 79 -2.93 9.47 9.68
N GLN A 80 -3.28 9.85 10.91
CA GLN A 80 -3.05 11.21 11.41
C GLN A 80 -1.99 11.32 12.51
N THR A 81 -1.89 10.32 13.39
CA THR A 81 -1.08 10.43 14.62
C THR A 81 -0.18 9.23 14.80
N HIS A 82 0.92 9.42 15.54
CA HIS A 82 1.94 8.42 15.89
C HIS A 82 2.32 7.48 14.74
N LYS A 83 3.47 7.73 14.13
CA LYS A 83 3.86 7.08 12.88
C LYS A 83 5.26 6.49 12.92
N ALA A 84 5.43 5.39 12.20
CA ALA A 84 6.72 4.80 11.88
C ALA A 84 6.98 4.97 10.38
N VAL A 85 8.13 5.53 10.01
CA VAL A 85 8.47 5.81 8.61
C VAL A 85 9.47 4.77 8.12
N GLY A 86 9.00 3.88 7.24
CA GLY A 86 9.81 2.93 6.51
C GLY A 86 10.49 3.58 5.31
N LYS A 87 11.82 3.64 5.37
CA LYS A 87 12.69 4.08 4.25
C LYS A 87 13.22 2.85 3.50
N GLY A 88 13.58 3.03 2.23
CA GLY A 88 13.98 1.92 1.36
C GLY A 88 12.85 1.57 0.41
N THR A 89 12.70 2.35 -0.65
CA THR A 89 11.80 2.04 -1.76
C THR A 89 12.64 1.81 -3.02
N PRO A 90 12.24 0.88 -3.91
CA PRO A 90 10.91 0.25 -4.02
C PRO A 90 10.63 -0.88 -3.02
N ASP A 91 11.67 -1.48 -2.46
CA ASP A 91 11.59 -2.64 -1.56
C ASP A 91 12.29 -2.34 -0.24
N GLY A 92 11.73 -2.80 0.87
CA GLY A 92 12.27 -2.47 2.18
C GLY A 92 11.61 -3.20 3.33
N ALA A 93 12.13 -2.92 4.52
CA ALA A 93 11.68 -3.50 5.77
C ALA A 93 11.74 -2.46 6.89
N LEU A 94 10.90 -2.64 7.92
CA LEU A 94 10.89 -1.83 9.11
C LEU A 94 10.62 -2.70 10.33
N TYR A 95 11.54 -2.71 11.29
CA TYR A 95 11.27 -3.21 12.63
C TYR A 95 10.65 -2.10 13.47
N PHE A 96 9.47 -2.35 14.03
CA PHE A 96 8.72 -1.31 14.74
C PHE A 96 9.40 -0.91 16.06
N SER A 97 10.15 -1.81 16.68
CA SER A 97 11.03 -1.53 17.83
C SER A 97 12.04 -0.43 17.52
N ASP A 98 12.70 -0.52 16.36
CA ASP A 98 13.79 0.36 15.97
C ASP A 98 13.26 1.76 15.63
N ALA A 99 12.04 1.81 15.11
CA ALA A 99 11.29 3.05 14.88
C ALA A 99 10.68 3.65 16.15
N LYS A 100 10.89 3.03 17.33
CA LYS A 100 10.22 3.38 18.60
C LYS A 100 8.70 3.45 18.47
N PHE A 101 8.15 2.63 17.57
CA PHE A 101 6.72 2.51 17.32
C PHE A 101 6.20 1.27 18.07
N THR A 102 5.87 1.44 19.34
CA THR A 102 5.42 0.34 20.21
C THR A 102 3.91 0.08 20.14
N GLN A 103 3.20 0.79 19.26
CA GLN A 103 1.76 0.73 19.12
C GLN A 103 1.35 -0.36 18.11
N THR A 104 0.09 -0.77 18.16
CA THR A 104 -0.52 -1.59 17.10
C THR A 104 -0.66 -0.75 15.84
N VAL A 105 -0.21 -1.26 14.70
CA VAL A 105 -0.48 -0.62 13.40
C VAL A 105 -1.96 -0.77 13.10
N ALA A 106 -2.62 0.34 12.88
CA ALA A 106 -4.03 0.40 12.50
C ALA A 106 -4.23 0.85 11.04
N ALA A 107 -3.23 1.53 10.46
CA ALA A 107 -3.26 1.94 9.06
C ALA A 107 -1.85 2.13 8.49
N PHE A 108 -1.75 2.21 7.17
CA PHE A 108 -0.52 2.61 6.49
C PHE A 108 -0.79 3.49 5.27
N MET A 109 0.22 4.22 4.81
CA MET A 109 0.15 5.12 3.66
C MET A 109 1.48 5.18 2.93
N ILE A 110 1.42 5.33 1.60
CA ILE A 110 2.60 5.63 0.78
C ILE A 110 2.77 7.15 0.71
N TRP A 111 3.90 7.66 1.21
CA TRP A 111 4.25 9.06 1.19
C TRP A 111 5.07 9.41 -0.04
N GLU A 112 4.50 10.22 -0.92
CA GLU A 112 5.20 10.78 -2.08
C GLU A 112 5.41 12.29 -1.93
N SER A 113 4.35 13.03 -1.63
CA SER A 113 4.37 14.50 -1.55
C SER A 113 4.24 15.02 -0.11
N GLY A 114 3.77 14.21 0.83
CA GLY A 114 3.59 14.65 2.21
C GLY A 114 2.95 13.64 3.14
N GLN A 115 2.53 14.14 4.30
CA GLN A 115 2.04 13.35 5.43
C GLN A 115 0.51 13.23 5.51
N TYR A 116 -0.22 13.79 4.55
CA TYR A 116 -1.68 13.87 4.56
C TYR A 116 -2.29 12.90 3.56
N ALA A 117 -3.42 12.29 3.93
CA ALA A 117 -4.15 11.35 3.08
C ALA A 117 -5.01 12.07 2.03
N THR A 118 -4.38 12.79 1.10
CA THR A 118 -5.09 13.58 0.07
C THR A 118 -5.84 12.73 -0.95
N ALA A 119 -5.53 11.43 -1.06
CA ALA A 119 -6.22 10.48 -1.93
C ALA A 119 -7.29 9.64 -1.18
N GLY A 120 -7.71 10.10 0.01
CA GLY A 120 -8.78 9.50 0.81
C GLY A 120 -8.32 8.39 1.75
N ILE A 121 -9.30 7.79 2.42
CA ILE A 121 -9.14 6.65 3.33
C ILE A 121 -9.89 5.48 2.72
N GLU A 122 -9.26 4.30 2.72
CA GLU A 122 -9.80 3.07 2.14
C GLU A 122 -9.58 1.90 3.11
N ASP A 123 -10.54 0.99 3.18
CA ASP A 123 -10.44 -0.22 3.99
C ASP A 123 -9.65 -1.29 3.23
N ALA A 124 -8.40 -1.50 3.63
CA ALA A 124 -7.53 -2.51 3.02
C ALA A 124 -7.93 -3.95 3.37
N CYS A 125 -8.69 -4.16 4.46
CA CYS A 125 -9.24 -5.46 4.79
C CYS A 125 -10.28 -5.88 3.76
N TYR A 126 -11.21 -4.97 3.46
CA TYR A 126 -12.24 -5.17 2.45
C TYR A 126 -11.63 -5.45 1.06
N LEU A 127 -10.62 -4.67 0.65
CA LEU A 127 -9.94 -4.88 -0.63
C LEU A 127 -9.30 -6.26 -0.75
N ASP A 128 -8.62 -6.71 0.31
CA ASP A 128 -7.96 -8.01 0.33
C ASP A 128 -8.97 -9.15 0.24
N GLU A 129 -10.04 -9.10 1.04
CA GLU A 129 -11.12 -10.11 1.02
C GLU A 129 -11.82 -10.19 -0.34
N HIS A 130 -12.16 -9.05 -0.95
CA HIS A 130 -12.81 -9.04 -2.26
C HIS A 130 -11.88 -9.47 -3.40
N SER A 131 -10.57 -9.24 -3.28
CA SER A 131 -9.61 -9.77 -4.24
C SER A 131 -9.55 -11.30 -4.23
N LEU A 132 -9.73 -11.92 -3.05
CA LEU A 132 -9.79 -13.37 -2.90
C LEU A 132 -11.09 -13.96 -3.48
N ILE A 133 -12.24 -13.31 -3.27
CA ILE A 133 -13.52 -13.75 -3.84
C ILE A 133 -13.45 -13.77 -5.37
N ASN A 134 -12.95 -12.70 -6.00
CA ASN A 134 -12.81 -12.64 -7.45
C ASN A 134 -11.80 -13.66 -8.00
N ALA A 135 -10.73 -13.98 -7.24
CA ALA A 135 -9.77 -15.02 -7.61
C ALA A 135 -10.34 -16.45 -7.44
N SER A 136 -11.29 -16.64 -6.52
CA SER A 136 -11.95 -17.91 -6.25
C SER A 136 -13.12 -18.25 -7.18
N ASN A 137 -13.45 -17.36 -8.14
CA ASN A 137 -14.39 -17.64 -9.23
C ASN A 137 -13.67 -17.95 -10.58
N PRO A 138 -12.94 -19.07 -10.73
CA PRO A 138 -12.77 -19.69 -12.03
C PRO A 138 -13.78 -20.83 -12.15
N LEU A 139 -15.02 -20.53 -12.58
CA LEU A 139 -16.13 -21.41 -13.06
C LEU A 139 -17.42 -20.58 -12.86
N THR A 140 -18.02 -19.95 -13.87
CA THR A 140 -18.63 -20.54 -15.08
C THR A 140 -18.80 -19.46 -16.16
N ALA A 141 -18.17 -19.68 -17.31
CA ALA A 141 -18.62 -19.20 -18.62
C ALA A 141 -18.35 -20.32 -19.63
#